data_AF-A0A7C0X6P4-F1
#
_entry.id   AF-A0A7C0X6P4-F1
#
_cell.length_a   1.000
_cell.length_b   1.000
_cell.length_c   1.000
_cell.angle_alpha   90.00
_cell.angle_beta   90.00
_cell.angle_gamma   90.00
#
_symmetry.space_group_name_H-M   'P 1'
#
loop_
_entity.id
_entity.type
_entity.pdbx_description
1 polymer ?
#
loop_
_entity_poly.entity_id
_entity_poly.type
_entity_poly.pdbx_seq_one_letter_code
_entity_poly.pdbx_strand_id
1 'polypeptide(L)'
;MRICILASGSSGNCTLFESKHTRVLVDVGISWTRAAKSLTSIGVEPTSIDAIVVTHEHTDHISGVGVAARKLRCPIYGNIKTLYLTAPRLKNVEKDKIIPIDTGKPFMVKDLEFTAFPVPHDAASPVGYVVRSNGVKAGIATDLGYTTNLVR
;
A
#
# COMPACT_ATOMS: atom_id res chain seq x y z
N MET A 1 9.30 10.34 -11.21
CA MET A 1 8.51 9.68 -10.15
C MET A 1 8.25 10.71 -9.05
N ARG A 2 6.99 10.92 -8.68
CA ARG A 2 6.58 11.78 -7.55
C ARG A 2 6.14 10.87 -6.41
N ILE A 3 6.54 11.21 -5.19
CA ILE A 3 6.15 10.50 -3.97
C ILE A 3 5.54 11.53 -3.03
N CYS A 4 4.35 11.23 -2.49
CA CYS A 4 3.67 12.13 -1.56
C CYS A 4 3.11 11.33 -0.38
N ILE A 5 3.54 11.69 0.83
CA ILE A 5 3.00 11.10 2.06
C ILE A 5 1.68 11.82 2.36
N LEU A 6 0.56 11.11 2.19
CA LEU A 6 -0.80 11.64 2.41
C LEU A 6 -1.20 11.54 3.89
N ALA A 7 -0.67 10.53 4.59
CA ALA A 7 -0.72 10.38 6.03
C ALA A 7 0.41 9.46 6.50
N SER A 8 0.90 9.70 7.72
CA SER A 8 1.95 8.92 8.36
C SER A 8 1.76 8.92 9.88
N GLY A 9 2.00 7.77 10.52
CA GLY A 9 1.91 7.56 11.96
C GLY A 9 0.71 6.72 12.40
N SER A 10 0.52 6.57 13.71
CA SER A 10 -0.45 5.65 14.34
C SER A 10 -1.91 5.88 13.97
N SER A 11 -2.24 7.04 13.41
CA SER A 11 -3.58 7.37 12.92
C SER A 11 -3.84 6.92 11.47
N GLY A 12 -2.85 6.29 10.82
CA GLY A 12 -2.95 5.73 9.49
C GLY A 12 -1.83 6.18 8.55
N ASN A 13 -1.27 5.22 7.82
CA ASN A 13 -0.29 5.41 6.77
C ASN A 13 -0.95 5.38 5.39
N CYS A 14 -0.57 6.29 4.51
CA CYS A 14 -1.02 6.33 3.12
C CYS A 14 -0.03 7.15 2.29
N THR A 15 0.63 6.51 1.32
CA THR A 15 1.64 7.17 0.48
C THR A 15 1.31 7.00 -0.99
N LEU A 16 1.28 8.10 -1.74
CA LEU A 16 1.14 8.07 -3.19
C LEU A 16 2.51 7.89 -3.85
N PHE A 17 2.61 6.91 -4.74
CA PHE A 17 3.65 6.80 -5.76
C PHE A 17 3.05 7.11 -7.13
N GLU A 18 3.69 8.01 -7.87
CA GLU A 18 3.18 8.44 -9.18
C GLU A 18 4.30 8.50 -10.23
N SER A 19 4.03 7.92 -11.39
CA SER A 19 4.75 8.14 -12.65
C SER A 19 3.94 9.06 -13.57
N LYS A 20 4.39 9.23 -14.81
CA LYS A 20 3.61 9.96 -15.83
C LYS A 20 2.26 9.28 -16.14
N HIS A 21 2.17 7.95 -15.96
CA HIS A 21 1.04 7.15 -16.44
C HIS A 21 0.35 6.32 -15.35
N THR A 22 0.92 6.27 -14.15
CA THR A 22 0.48 5.35 -13.10
C THR A 22 0.48 6.01 -11.74
N ARG A 23 -0.59 5.77 -10.97
CA ARG A 23 -0.72 6.19 -9.57
C ARG A 23 -1.03 5.01 -8.69
N VAL A 24 -0.21 4.80 -7.68
CA VAL A 24 -0.36 3.70 -6.72
C VAL A 24 -0.37 4.26 -5.30
N LEU A 25 -1.34 3.81 -4.51
CA LEU A 25 -1.30 4.03 -3.06
C LEU A 25 -0.58 2.87 -2.39
N VAL A 26 0.49 3.19 -1.66
CA VAL A 26 1.09 2.26 -0.70
C VAL A 26 0.41 2.48 0.64
N ASP A 27 -0.32 1.46 1.06
CA ASP A 27 -1.24 1.44 2.19
C ASP A 27 -2.40 2.44 2.08
N VAL A 28 -3.50 2.14 2.79
CA VAL A 28 -4.63 3.05 2.98
C VAL A 28 -5.12 2.86 4.41
N GLY A 29 -4.30 3.32 5.35
CA GLY A 29 -4.52 3.23 6.79
C GLY A 29 -5.46 4.27 7.38
N ILE A 30 -5.86 5.25 6.57
CA ILE A 30 -6.83 6.30 6.90
C ILE A 30 -8.18 6.05 6.20
N SER A 31 -9.23 6.76 6.61
CA SER A 31 -10.51 6.70 5.88
C SER A 31 -10.34 7.15 4.42
N TRP A 32 -11.07 6.50 3.50
CA TRP A 32 -11.04 6.85 2.07
C TRP A 32 -11.37 8.33 1.84
N THR A 33 -12.33 8.88 2.58
CA THR A 33 -12.67 10.32 2.50
C THR A 33 -11.48 11.21 2.81
N ARG A 34 -10.66 10.86 3.81
CA ARG A 34 -9.43 11.61 4.14
C ARG A 34 -8.39 11.44 3.04
N ALA A 35 -8.16 10.22 2.55
CA ALA A 35 -7.22 9.96 1.46
C ALA A 35 -7.59 10.73 0.19
N ALA A 36 -8.87 10.68 -0.22
CA ALA A 36 -9.39 11.40 -1.38
C ALA A 36 -9.21 12.92 -1.25
N LYS A 37 -9.51 13.49 -0.07
CA LYS A 37 -9.24 14.92 0.20
C LYS A 37 -7.76 15.27 0.07
N SER A 38 -6.86 14.45 0.63
CA SER A 38 -5.42 14.65 0.50
C SER A 38 -4.97 14.59 -0.96
N LEU A 39 -5.46 13.61 -1.75
CA LEU A 39 -5.18 13.50 -3.18
C LEU A 39 -5.63 14.75 -3.95
N THR A 40 -6.87 15.21 -3.73
CA THR A 40 -7.38 16.43 -4.38
C THR A 40 -6.55 17.65 -4.01
N SER A 41 -6.09 17.78 -2.75
CA SER A 41 -5.29 18.92 -2.30
C SER A 41 -3.93 19.04 -3.00
N ILE A 42 -3.41 17.94 -3.55
CA ILE A 42 -2.14 17.91 -4.31
C ILE A 42 -2.37 17.81 -5.83
N GLY A 43 -3.61 18.09 -6.28
CA GLY A 43 -3.99 18.09 -7.69
C GLY A 43 -4.14 16.70 -8.30
N VAL A 44 -4.38 15.66 -7.50
CA VAL A 44 -4.62 14.29 -7.98
C VAL A 44 -6.11 13.98 -7.88
N GLU A 45 -6.70 13.63 -9.03
CA GLU A 45 -8.07 13.12 -9.09
C GLU A 45 -8.15 11.76 -8.39
N PRO A 46 -8.93 11.59 -7.31
CA PRO A 46 -8.97 10.34 -6.55
C PRO A 46 -9.34 9.12 -7.39
N THR A 47 -10.20 9.28 -8.39
CA THR A 47 -10.60 8.18 -9.29
C THR A 47 -9.51 7.74 -10.25
N SER A 48 -8.38 8.45 -10.32
CA SER A 48 -7.24 8.13 -11.20
C SER A 48 -6.19 7.20 -10.57
N ILE A 49 -6.45 6.66 -9.37
CA ILE A 49 -5.59 5.68 -8.73
C ILE A 49 -5.74 4.31 -9.42
N ASP A 50 -4.61 3.75 -9.83
CA ASP A 50 -4.55 2.51 -10.62
C ASP A 50 -4.45 1.25 -9.78
N ALA A 51 -3.88 1.33 -8.58
CA ALA A 51 -3.74 0.20 -7.68
C ALA A 51 -3.51 0.63 -6.23
N ILE A 52 -3.71 -0.32 -5.33
CA ILE A 52 -3.28 -0.25 -3.94
C ILE A 52 -2.24 -1.35 -3.70
N VAL A 53 -1.17 -1.06 -3.00
CA VAL A 53 -0.16 -2.04 -2.56
C VAL A 53 -0.10 -1.99 -1.04
N VAL A 54 -0.17 -3.15 -0.36
CA VAL A 54 -0.25 -3.24 1.10
C VAL A 54 1.02 -3.81 1.68
N THR A 55 1.63 -3.11 2.65
CA THR A 55 2.87 -3.52 3.32
C THR A 55 2.62 -4.63 4.34
N HIS A 56 1.59 -4.50 5.18
CA HIS A 56 1.20 -5.47 6.19
C HIS A 56 -0.22 -5.20 6.73
N GLU A 57 -0.73 -6.10 7.57
CA GLU A 57 -2.15 -6.18 7.96
C GLU A 57 -2.58 -5.30 9.15
N HIS A 58 -1.70 -4.45 9.68
CA HIS A 58 -2.07 -3.60 10.81
C HIS A 58 -3.14 -2.58 10.42
N THR A 59 -3.98 -2.21 11.38
CA THR A 59 -5.18 -1.41 11.10
C THR A 59 -4.84 -0.03 10.56
N ASP A 60 -3.80 0.60 11.06
CA ASP A 60 -3.24 1.86 10.56
C ASP A 60 -2.53 1.71 9.20
N HIS A 61 -2.56 0.55 8.55
CA HIS A 61 -2.17 0.33 7.15
C HIS A 61 -3.36 -0.07 6.26
N ILE A 62 -4.33 -0.81 6.81
CA ILE A 62 -5.42 -1.42 6.02
C ILE A 62 -6.82 -0.86 6.27
N SER A 63 -7.00 0.08 7.20
CA SER A 63 -8.36 0.46 7.67
C SER A 63 -9.28 0.94 6.55
N GLY A 64 -8.75 1.67 5.58
CA GLY A 64 -9.46 2.26 4.44
C GLY A 64 -9.34 1.48 3.13
N VAL A 65 -8.47 0.46 3.05
CA VAL A 65 -8.17 -0.28 1.81
C VAL A 65 -9.43 -0.83 1.17
N GLY A 66 -10.32 -1.46 1.94
CA GLY A 66 -11.56 -2.03 1.41
C GLY A 66 -12.52 -1.00 0.82
N VAL A 67 -12.66 0.18 1.45
CA VAL A 67 -13.53 1.25 0.93
C VAL A 67 -12.93 1.85 -0.33
N ALA A 68 -11.63 2.12 -0.32
CA ALA A 68 -10.89 2.64 -1.47
C ALA A 68 -11.01 1.70 -2.67
N ALA A 69 -10.72 0.41 -2.48
CA ALA A 69 -10.80 -0.59 -3.54
C ALA A 69 -12.19 -0.70 -4.17
N ARG A 70 -13.27 -0.64 -3.39
CA ARG A 70 -14.64 -0.66 -3.94
C ARG A 70 -14.99 0.61 -4.71
N LYS A 71 -14.53 1.76 -4.25
CA LYS A 71 -14.77 3.06 -4.93
C LYS A 71 -13.99 3.19 -6.23
N LEU A 72 -12.75 2.70 -6.23
CA LEU A 72 -11.81 2.79 -7.35
C LEU A 72 -11.92 1.63 -8.33
N ARG A 73 -12.43 0.48 -7.87
CA ARG A 73 -12.45 -0.81 -8.60
C ARG A 73 -11.06 -1.21 -9.12
N CYS A 74 -10.02 -0.83 -8.38
CA CYS A 74 -8.63 -1.07 -8.72
C CYS A 74 -8.09 -2.34 -8.03
N PRO A 75 -7.04 -2.98 -8.60
CA PRO A 75 -6.36 -4.10 -7.99
C PRO A 75 -5.65 -3.72 -6.67
N ILE A 76 -5.59 -4.68 -5.77
CA ILE A 76 -4.91 -4.63 -4.48
C ILE A 76 -3.81 -5.70 -4.50
N TYR A 77 -2.57 -5.28 -4.28
CA TYR A 77 -1.41 -6.15 -4.22
C TYR A 77 -0.94 -6.32 -2.78
N GLY A 78 -0.49 -7.52 -2.44
CA GLY A 78 0.13 -7.83 -1.15
C GLY A 78 0.63 -9.27 -1.15
N ASN A 79 1.52 -9.61 -0.23
CA ASN A 79 1.89 -11.02 -0.10
C ASN A 79 0.70 -11.84 0.47
N ILE A 80 0.74 -13.15 0.29
CA ILE A 80 -0.39 -14.04 0.64
C ILE A 80 -0.82 -13.88 2.11
N LYS A 81 0.13 -13.79 3.06
CA LYS A 81 -0.18 -13.68 4.49
C LYS A 81 -0.87 -12.34 4.80
N THR A 82 -0.34 -11.24 4.26
CA THR A 82 -0.93 -9.91 4.39
C THR A 82 -2.33 -9.85 3.79
N LEU A 83 -2.52 -10.38 2.57
CA LEU A 83 -3.84 -10.40 1.91
C LEU A 83 -4.86 -11.26 2.67
N TYR A 84 -4.44 -12.42 3.18
CA TYR A 84 -5.29 -13.29 3.98
C TYR A 84 -5.82 -12.58 5.23
N LEU A 85 -4.96 -11.90 5.99
CA LEU A 85 -5.35 -11.16 7.18
C LEU A 85 -6.08 -9.85 6.87
N THR A 86 -5.87 -9.29 5.67
CA THR A 86 -6.61 -8.12 5.17
C THR A 86 -8.01 -8.49 4.67
N ALA A 87 -8.26 -9.75 4.29
CA ALA A 87 -9.50 -10.22 3.67
C ALA A 87 -10.81 -9.79 4.38
N PRO A 88 -10.89 -9.75 5.73
CA PRO A 88 -12.09 -9.24 6.42
C PRO A 88 -12.46 -7.79 6.07
N ARG A 89 -11.48 -6.96 5.68
CA ARG A 89 -11.69 -5.58 5.20
C ARG A 89 -12.09 -5.52 3.73
N LEU A 90 -11.78 -6.56 2.94
CA LEU A 90 -11.99 -6.63 1.49
C LEU A 90 -13.34 -7.23 1.08
N LYS A 91 -14.31 -7.29 2.00
CA LYS A 91 -15.68 -7.72 1.67
C LYS A 91 -16.22 -6.90 0.49
N ASN A 92 -16.86 -7.59 -0.45
CA ASN A 92 -17.43 -7.03 -1.67
C ASN A 92 -16.42 -6.37 -2.62
N VAL A 93 -15.12 -6.68 -2.49
CA VAL A 93 -14.13 -6.43 -3.54
C VAL A 93 -14.14 -7.62 -4.50
N GLU A 94 -14.04 -7.35 -5.80
CA GLU A 94 -14.00 -8.38 -6.85
C GLU A 94 -12.75 -9.26 -6.65
N LYS A 95 -12.91 -10.60 -6.64
CA LYS A 95 -11.82 -11.52 -6.24
C LYS A 95 -10.60 -11.45 -7.17
N ASP A 96 -10.83 -11.20 -8.45
CA ASP A 96 -9.80 -10.99 -9.48
C ASP A 96 -8.99 -9.70 -9.28
N LYS A 97 -9.45 -8.78 -8.42
CA LYS A 97 -8.72 -7.58 -8.02
C LYS A 97 -7.80 -7.81 -6.82
N ILE A 98 -7.83 -8.99 -6.19
CA ILE A 98 -6.94 -9.32 -5.06
C ILE A 98 -5.76 -10.10 -5.63
N ILE A 99 -4.61 -9.43 -5.76
CA ILE A 99 -3.47 -9.96 -6.51
C ILE A 99 -2.33 -10.32 -5.54
N PRO A 100 -2.10 -11.62 -5.29
CA PRO A 100 -0.97 -12.04 -4.47
C PRO A 100 0.35 -11.75 -5.18
N ILE A 101 1.35 -11.33 -4.41
CA ILE A 101 2.73 -11.14 -4.85
C ILE A 101 3.69 -12.02 -4.05
N ASP A 102 4.81 -12.35 -4.67
CA ASP A 102 5.93 -13.05 -4.02
C ASP A 102 6.93 -12.03 -3.47
N THR A 103 7.21 -12.08 -2.17
CA THR A 103 8.26 -11.26 -1.56
C THR A 103 9.61 -11.54 -2.22
N GLY A 104 10.36 -10.47 -2.56
CA GLY A 104 11.64 -10.56 -3.26
C GLY A 104 11.53 -10.65 -4.78
N LYS A 105 10.35 -10.91 -5.35
CA LYS A 105 10.15 -10.89 -6.81
C LYS A 105 9.56 -9.55 -7.27
N PRO A 106 10.01 -9.01 -8.41
CA PRO A 106 9.41 -7.82 -8.98
C PRO A 106 8.02 -8.11 -9.54
N PHE A 107 7.13 -7.13 -9.44
CA PHE A 107 5.84 -7.13 -10.13
C PHE A 107 5.56 -5.73 -10.69
N MET A 108 4.78 -5.67 -11.78
CA MET A 108 4.47 -4.42 -12.47
C MET A 108 3.08 -3.94 -12.10
N VAL A 109 2.97 -2.65 -11.80
CA VAL A 109 1.73 -1.90 -11.93
C VAL A 109 1.94 -0.92 -13.07
N LYS A 110 1.44 -1.26 -14.26
CA LYS A 110 1.66 -0.47 -15.49
C LYS A 110 3.15 -0.16 -15.70
N ASP A 111 3.59 1.10 -15.54
CA ASP A 111 4.99 1.56 -15.73
C ASP A 111 5.76 1.77 -14.40
N LEU A 112 5.24 1.27 -13.29
CA LEU A 112 5.91 1.20 -12.00
C LEU A 112 6.26 -0.26 -11.67
N GLU A 113 7.55 -0.56 -11.51
CA GLU A 113 8.01 -1.85 -10.99
C GLU A 113 8.10 -1.77 -9.46
N PHE A 114 7.45 -2.68 -8.77
CA PHE A 114 7.54 -2.85 -7.32
C PHE A 114 8.31 -4.13 -6.98
N THR A 115 9.15 -4.09 -5.96
CA THR A 115 9.78 -5.27 -5.37
C THR A 115 9.64 -5.21 -3.87
N ALA A 116 8.91 -6.16 -3.29
CA ALA A 116 8.77 -6.29 -1.84
C ALA A 116 10.06 -6.82 -1.21
N PHE A 117 10.47 -6.28 -0.07
CA PHE A 117 11.54 -6.82 0.76
C PHE A 117 11.08 -6.94 2.21
N PRO A 118 11.49 -8.00 2.94
CA PRO A 118 11.05 -8.20 4.32
C PRO A 118 11.60 -7.11 5.23
N VAL A 119 10.81 -6.72 6.23
CA VAL A 119 11.24 -5.81 7.30
C VAL A 119 11.01 -6.46 8.67
N PRO A 120 11.83 -6.15 9.70
CA PRO A 120 11.53 -6.58 11.06
C PRO A 120 10.36 -5.73 11.59
N HIS A 121 9.23 -6.38 11.88
CA HIS A 121 8.06 -5.80 12.54
C HIS A 121 7.15 -6.91 13.08
N ASP A 122 6.30 -6.61 14.04
CA ASP A 122 5.38 -7.57 14.67
C ASP A 122 4.10 -7.82 13.87
N ALA A 123 4.25 -8.13 12.58
CA ALA A 123 3.16 -8.53 11.67
C ALA A 123 3.42 -9.90 11.03
N ALA A 124 2.42 -10.49 10.35
CA ALA A 124 2.52 -11.84 9.82
C ALA A 124 3.56 -12.03 8.71
N SER A 125 3.75 -11.00 7.87
CA SER A 125 4.77 -10.96 6.81
C SER A 125 5.00 -9.53 6.32
N PRO A 126 5.52 -8.63 7.18
CA PRO A 126 5.68 -7.23 6.84
C PRO A 126 6.76 -7.03 5.78
N VAL A 127 6.47 -6.14 4.84
CA VAL A 127 7.40 -5.79 3.75
C VAL A 127 7.50 -4.28 3.57
N GLY A 128 8.70 -3.83 3.23
CA GLY A 128 8.90 -2.57 2.51
C GLY A 128 8.84 -2.80 1.01
N TYR A 129 8.81 -1.71 0.24
CA TYR A 129 8.82 -1.77 -1.22
C TYR A 129 9.94 -0.93 -1.81
N VAL A 130 10.63 -1.49 -2.79
CA VAL A 130 11.43 -0.73 -3.75
C VAL A 130 10.58 -0.49 -4.98
N VAL A 131 10.52 0.76 -5.43
CA VAL A 131 9.78 1.17 -6.63
C VAL A 131 10.75 1.72 -7.66
N ARG A 132 10.66 1.23 -8.90
CA ARG A 132 11.45 1.71 -10.04
C ARG A 132 10.57 2.24 -11.16
N SER A 133 11.00 3.34 -11.78
CA SER A 133 10.37 3.89 -12.99
C SER A 133 11.35 4.81 -13.73
N ASN A 134 11.53 4.60 -15.02
CA ASN A 134 12.36 5.44 -15.90
C ASN A 134 13.77 5.73 -15.33
N GLY A 135 14.47 4.71 -14.85
CA GLY A 135 15.81 4.83 -14.27
C GLY A 135 15.87 5.40 -12.84
N VAL A 136 14.75 5.88 -12.29
CA VAL A 136 14.66 6.33 -10.89
C VAL A 136 14.25 5.17 -10.00
N LYS A 137 14.88 5.07 -8.82
CA LYS A 137 14.59 4.07 -7.79
C LYS A 137 14.29 4.77 -6.46
N ALA A 138 13.22 4.36 -5.78
CA ALA A 138 12.87 4.81 -4.44
C ALA A 138 12.53 3.61 -3.56
N GLY A 139 12.78 3.73 -2.25
CA GLY A 139 12.39 2.72 -1.26
C GLY A 139 11.42 3.31 -0.24
N ILE A 140 10.45 2.53 0.19
CA ILE A 140 9.59 2.81 1.34
C ILE A 140 9.67 1.65 2.31
N ALA A 141 9.94 1.97 3.57
CA ALA A 141 9.89 1.04 4.68
C ALA A 141 9.23 1.79 5.85
N THR A 142 8.06 1.31 6.24
CA THR A 142 7.36 1.73 7.46
C THR A 142 7.54 0.67 8.52
N ASP A 143 7.32 1.04 9.77
CA ASP A 143 7.32 0.11 10.91
C ASP A 143 8.58 -0.78 10.97
N LEU A 144 9.73 -0.15 11.17
CA LEU A 144 11.01 -0.84 11.33
C LEU A 144 11.31 -1.02 12.82
N GLY A 145 11.24 -2.25 13.31
CA GLY A 145 11.58 -2.54 14.70
C GLY A 145 11.42 -3.99 15.09
N TYR A 146 12.06 -4.37 16.20
CA TYR A 146 11.84 -5.64 16.85
C TYR A 146 11.50 -5.37 18.31
N THR A 147 10.43 -5.98 18.81
CA THR A 147 10.17 -6.04 20.24
C THR A 147 11.11 -7.08 20.86
N THR A 148 11.83 -6.70 21.91
CA THR A 148 12.65 -7.66 22.65
C THR A 148 11.85 -8.26 23.80
N ASN A 149 12.26 -9.45 24.25
CA ASN A 149 11.65 -10.12 25.40
C ASN A 149 11.81 -9.33 26.72
N LEU A 150 12.65 -8.28 26.76
CA LEU A 150 12.85 -7.42 27.93
C LEU A 150 11.81 -6.30 28.03
N VAL A 151 11.05 -6.03 26.97
CA VAL A 151 10.04 -4.96 26.90
C VAL A 151 8.64 -5.47 27.26
N ARG A 152 8.52 -6.76 27.62
CA ARG A 152 7.24 -7.43 27.87
C ARG A 152 6.89 -7.54 29.35
#